data_AF-A0A5C8PDH7-F1
#
_entry.id   AF-A0A5C8PDH7-F1
#
_cell.length_a   1.000
_cell.length_b   1.000
_cell.length_c   1.000
_cell.angle_alpha   90.00
_cell.angle_beta   90.00
_cell.angle_gamma   90.00
#
_symmetry.space_group_name_H-M   'P 1'
#
loop_
_entity.id
_entity.type
_entity.pdbx_description
1 polymer ?
#
loop_
_entity_poly.entity_id
_entity_poly.type
_entity_poly.pdbx_seq_one_letter_code
_entity_poly.pdbx_strand_id
1 'polypeptide(L)'
;MRATKLLIVQDGATAEELQRGSDAAMAFFESAGVAPWDAAHAALKVKDAAENAAGWFSAREFELAALWDRAGCVAADACCAGWAKKPKTVCLRLVDPFEERIAAALADLYPDSGALGALHDVTSGVIGQTLTAMTERGVPEPIAMQSITVIVTNLLVEWIGPDGAAGLLRHMADKIDAERLH
;
A
#
# COMPACT_ATOMS: atom_id res chain seq x y z
N MET A 1 -14.19 -7.62 9.13
CA MET A 1 -13.25 -7.40 8.01
C MET A 1 -13.28 -5.93 7.66
N ARG A 2 -12.11 -5.27 7.57
CA ARG A 2 -12.05 -3.88 7.06
C ARG A 2 -12.38 -3.91 5.56
N ALA A 3 -13.10 -2.89 5.08
CA ALA A 3 -13.45 -2.78 3.68
C ALA A 3 -12.24 -2.24 2.90
N THR A 4 -11.42 -3.10 2.32
CA THR A 4 -10.29 -2.68 1.48
C THR A 4 -10.80 -2.24 0.11
N LYS A 5 -10.33 -1.10 -0.40
CA LYS A 5 -10.71 -0.57 -1.71
C LYS A 5 -9.64 -0.92 -2.74
N LEU A 6 -10.05 -1.39 -3.91
CA LEU A 6 -9.17 -1.57 -5.06
C LEU A 6 -9.08 -0.27 -5.83
N LEU A 7 -7.88 0.26 -5.97
CA LEU A 7 -7.58 1.46 -6.74
C LEU A 7 -6.58 1.12 -7.84
N ILE A 8 -6.60 1.92 -8.89
CA ILE A 8 -5.54 1.92 -9.90
C ILE A 8 -4.78 3.23 -9.89
N VAL A 9 -3.51 3.16 -10.24
CA VAL A 9 -2.65 4.32 -10.44
C VAL A 9 -2.13 4.28 -11.86
N GLN A 10 -2.40 5.35 -12.61
CA GLN A 10 -1.93 5.53 -13.98
C GLN A 10 -1.67 7.01 -14.24
N ASP A 11 -0.41 7.33 -14.56
CA ASP A 11 0.00 8.70 -14.86
C ASP A 11 -0.74 9.23 -16.09
N GLY A 12 -1.26 10.46 -15.96
CA GLY A 12 -2.02 11.15 -17.01
C GLY A 12 -3.51 10.79 -17.09
N ALA A 13 -3.99 9.85 -16.28
CA ALA A 13 -5.40 9.47 -16.25
C ALA A 13 -6.24 10.44 -15.41
N THR A 14 -7.46 10.74 -15.87
CA THR A 14 -8.45 11.50 -15.10
C THR A 14 -9.05 10.65 -13.98
N ALA A 15 -9.72 11.30 -13.01
CA ALA A 15 -10.41 10.59 -11.94
C ALA A 15 -11.46 9.61 -12.48
N GLU A 16 -12.20 9.97 -13.53
CA GLU A 16 -13.19 9.08 -14.16
C GLU A 16 -12.53 7.91 -14.89
N GLU A 17 -11.38 8.12 -15.53
CA GLU A 17 -10.59 7.05 -16.15
C GLU A 17 -10.10 6.06 -15.10
N LEU A 18 -9.52 6.55 -14.01
CA LEU A 18 -9.05 5.73 -12.88
C LEU A 18 -10.20 4.95 -12.23
N GLN A 19 -11.37 5.58 -12.05
CA GLN A 19 -12.53 4.90 -11.49
C GLN A 19 -13.03 3.79 -12.41
N ARG A 20 -13.15 4.03 -13.72
CA ARG A 20 -13.56 2.97 -14.68
C ARG A 20 -12.60 1.78 -14.67
N GLY A 21 -11.30 2.03 -14.59
CA GLY A 21 -10.33 0.95 -14.50
C GLY A 21 -10.43 0.17 -13.18
N SER A 22 -10.66 0.86 -12.06
CA SER A 22 -10.87 0.24 -10.75
C SER A 22 -12.14 -0.64 -10.73
N ASP A 23 -13.23 -0.14 -11.29
CA ASP A 23 -14.50 -0.88 -11.41
C ASP A 23 -14.35 -2.12 -12.29
N ALA A 24 -13.65 -2.00 -13.42
CA ALA A 24 -13.37 -3.12 -14.31
C ALA A 24 -12.50 -4.20 -13.65
N ALA A 25 -11.48 -3.79 -12.88
CA ALA A 25 -10.65 -4.71 -12.11
C ALA A 25 -11.47 -5.45 -11.03
N MET A 26 -12.34 -4.74 -10.32
CA MET A 26 -13.20 -5.34 -9.31
C MET A 26 -14.18 -6.36 -9.92
N ALA A 27 -14.85 -5.98 -11.00
CA ALA A 27 -15.76 -6.87 -11.72
C ALA A 27 -15.05 -8.13 -12.25
N PHE A 28 -13.77 -8.00 -12.67
CA PHE A 28 -12.96 -9.15 -13.06
C PHE A 28 -12.75 -10.11 -11.89
N PHE A 29 -12.35 -9.62 -10.71
CA PHE A 29 -12.17 -10.45 -9.52
C PHE A 29 -13.48 -11.11 -9.07
N GLU A 30 -14.59 -10.38 -9.09
CA GLU A 30 -15.93 -10.91 -8.80
C GLU A 30 -16.30 -12.04 -9.77
N SER A 31 -16.05 -11.86 -11.07
CA SER A 31 -16.32 -12.91 -12.08
C SER A 31 -15.45 -14.15 -11.90
N ALA A 32 -14.24 -13.98 -11.38
CA ALA A 32 -13.32 -15.07 -11.07
C ALA A 32 -13.62 -15.76 -9.74
N GLY A 33 -14.53 -15.21 -8.92
CA GLY A 33 -14.83 -15.71 -7.58
C GLY A 33 -13.64 -15.62 -6.61
N VAL A 34 -12.77 -14.62 -6.80
CA VAL A 34 -11.54 -14.44 -6.02
C VAL A 34 -11.57 -13.10 -5.32
N ALA A 35 -11.22 -13.07 -4.03
CA ALA A 35 -11.07 -11.81 -3.32
C ALA A 35 -9.81 -11.07 -3.82
N PRO A 36 -9.87 -9.75 -4.12
CA PRO A 36 -8.71 -8.99 -4.55
C PRO A 36 -7.51 -9.08 -3.58
N TRP A 37 -7.78 -9.17 -2.28
CA TRP A 37 -6.75 -9.33 -1.24
C TRP A 37 -5.93 -10.60 -1.40
N ASP A 38 -6.57 -11.73 -1.69
CA ASP A 38 -5.89 -13.01 -1.87
C ASP A 38 -4.98 -12.99 -3.11
N ALA A 39 -5.46 -12.36 -4.19
CA ALA A 39 -4.69 -12.18 -5.42
C ALA A 39 -3.48 -11.24 -5.21
N ALA A 40 -3.67 -10.11 -4.52
CA ALA A 40 -2.58 -9.18 -4.20
C ALA A 40 -1.51 -9.81 -3.33
N HIS A 41 -1.92 -10.52 -2.28
CA HIS A 41 -1.00 -11.19 -1.36
C HIS A 41 -0.17 -12.25 -2.09
N ALA A 42 -0.81 -13.05 -2.95
CA ALA A 42 -0.12 -14.04 -3.75
C ALA A 42 0.86 -13.40 -4.76
N ALA A 43 0.47 -12.30 -5.40
CA ALA A 43 1.34 -11.54 -6.32
C ALA A 43 2.58 -10.99 -5.61
N LEU A 44 2.42 -10.41 -4.42
CA LEU A 44 3.53 -9.93 -3.60
C LEU A 44 4.48 -11.08 -3.24
N LYS A 45 3.93 -12.20 -2.74
CA LYS A 45 4.74 -13.37 -2.38
C LYS A 45 5.53 -13.93 -3.56
N VAL A 46 4.93 -14.03 -4.75
CA VAL A 46 5.60 -14.50 -5.96
C VAL A 46 6.72 -13.53 -6.38
N LYS A 47 6.46 -12.22 -6.32
CA LYS A 47 7.46 -11.19 -6.60
C LYS A 47 8.63 -11.26 -5.62
N ASP A 48 8.35 -11.31 -4.32
CA ASP A 48 9.38 -11.39 -3.28
C ASP A 48 10.24 -12.65 -3.42
N ALA A 49 9.63 -13.79 -3.76
CA ALA A 49 10.36 -15.04 -4.01
C ALA A 49 11.29 -14.94 -5.23
N ALA A 50 10.86 -14.24 -6.28
CA ALA A 50 11.67 -14.01 -7.48
C ALA A 50 12.86 -13.07 -7.19
N GLU A 51 12.65 -12.02 -6.40
CA GLU A 51 13.68 -11.03 -6.05
C GLU A 51 14.71 -11.58 -5.05
N ASN A 52 14.27 -12.40 -4.09
CA ASN A 52 15.15 -12.93 -3.04
C ASN A 52 15.74 -14.32 -3.36
N ALA A 53 15.45 -14.88 -4.54
CA ALA A 53 15.85 -16.23 -4.97
C ALA A 53 15.58 -17.32 -3.91
N ALA A 54 14.62 -17.07 -3.02
CA ALA A 54 14.33 -17.85 -1.84
C ALA A 54 12.83 -17.76 -1.59
N GLY A 55 12.12 -18.86 -1.80
CA GLY A 55 10.69 -18.92 -1.56
C GLY A 55 10.08 -20.16 -2.18
N TRP A 56 9.11 -20.72 -1.48
CA TRP A 56 8.21 -21.73 -2.02
C TRP A 56 6.80 -21.13 -2.07
N PHE A 57 6.17 -21.21 -3.23
CA PHE A 57 4.76 -20.88 -3.40
C PHE A 57 4.05 -22.04 -4.09
N SER A 58 2.80 -22.23 -3.74
CA SER A 58 1.94 -23.27 -4.31
C SER A 58 1.48 -22.90 -5.72
N ALA A 59 1.04 -23.91 -6.48
CA ALA A 59 0.40 -23.68 -7.77
C ALA A 59 -0.80 -22.73 -7.66
N ARG A 60 -1.55 -22.81 -6.54
CA ARG A 60 -2.68 -21.93 -6.27
C ARG A 60 -2.26 -20.46 -6.08
N GLU A 61 -1.17 -20.21 -5.37
CA GLU A 61 -0.62 -18.87 -5.22
C GLU A 61 -0.15 -18.31 -6.56
N PHE A 62 0.43 -19.15 -7.42
CA PHE A 62 0.79 -18.73 -8.77
C PHE A 62 -0.43 -18.36 -9.64
N GLU A 63 -1.52 -19.13 -9.54
CA GLU A 63 -2.78 -18.80 -10.22
C GLU A 63 -3.39 -17.48 -9.71
N LEU A 64 -3.36 -17.25 -8.40
CA LEU A 64 -3.86 -16.03 -7.77
C LEU A 64 -3.02 -14.81 -8.17
N ALA A 65 -1.69 -14.95 -8.19
CA ALA A 65 -0.78 -13.92 -8.68
C ALA A 65 -1.05 -13.59 -10.16
N ALA A 66 -1.24 -14.61 -11.00
CA ALA A 66 -1.60 -14.40 -12.41
C ALA A 66 -2.96 -13.72 -12.60
N LEU A 67 -3.92 -13.92 -11.68
CA LEU A 67 -5.18 -13.18 -11.68
C LEU A 67 -4.96 -11.71 -11.32
N TRP A 68 -4.07 -11.39 -10.39
CA TRP A 68 -3.70 -10.01 -10.07
C TRP A 68 -3.12 -9.28 -11.31
N ASP A 69 -2.17 -9.91 -12.00
CA ASP A 69 -1.57 -9.34 -13.21
C ASP A 69 -2.60 -9.13 -14.33
N ARG A 70 -3.49 -10.10 -14.54
CA ARG A 70 -4.58 -9.98 -15.52
C ARG A 70 -5.57 -8.89 -15.17
N ALA A 71 -5.89 -8.72 -13.88
CA ALA A 71 -6.73 -7.62 -13.43
C ALA A 71 -6.08 -6.26 -13.76
N GLY A 72 -4.76 -6.14 -13.65
CA GLY A 72 -4.01 -4.95 -14.08
C GLY A 72 -4.13 -4.67 -15.58
N CYS A 73 -4.13 -5.70 -16.42
CA CYS A 73 -4.39 -5.57 -17.85
C CYS A 73 -5.84 -5.14 -18.14
N VAL A 74 -6.83 -5.77 -17.49
CA VAL A 74 -8.26 -5.41 -17.64
C VAL A 74 -8.51 -3.97 -17.20
N ALA A 75 -7.89 -3.55 -16.11
CA ALA A 75 -7.98 -2.19 -15.61
C ALA A 75 -7.35 -1.18 -16.56
N ALA A 76 -6.17 -1.51 -17.12
CA ALA A 76 -5.56 -0.72 -18.19
C ALA A 76 -6.50 -0.62 -19.39
N ASP A 77 -7.22 -1.71 -19.65
CA ASP A 77 -8.11 -1.79 -20.79
C ASP A 77 -9.26 -0.79 -20.74
N ALA A 78 -9.86 -0.68 -19.56
CA ALA A 78 -10.98 0.22 -19.28
C ALA A 78 -10.55 1.66 -18.95
N CYS A 79 -9.46 1.83 -18.19
CA CYS A 79 -8.95 3.14 -17.78
C CYS A 79 -8.54 3.97 -19.00
N CYS A 80 -7.67 3.41 -19.83
CA CYS A 80 -7.05 4.10 -20.96
C CYS A 80 -7.81 3.87 -22.27
N ALA A 81 -9.11 3.60 -22.19
CA ALA A 81 -9.97 3.46 -23.36
C ALA A 81 -10.02 4.80 -24.12
N GLY A 82 -9.49 4.83 -25.35
CA GLY A 82 -9.40 6.03 -26.18
C GLY A 82 -8.02 6.70 -26.20
N TRP A 83 -7.04 6.20 -25.44
CA TRP A 83 -5.68 6.71 -25.49
C TRP A 83 -4.98 6.29 -26.78
N ALA A 84 -4.29 7.24 -27.42
CA ALA A 84 -3.52 6.96 -28.64
C ALA A 84 -2.42 5.91 -28.41
N LYS A 85 -1.80 5.93 -27.22
CA LYS A 85 -0.84 4.91 -26.78
C LYS A 85 -1.26 4.39 -25.41
N LYS A 86 -1.79 3.18 -25.41
CA LYS A 86 -2.34 2.53 -24.23
C LYS A 86 -1.26 1.72 -23.49
N PRO A 87 -1.15 1.83 -22.16
CA PRO A 87 -0.28 0.96 -21.39
C PRO A 87 -0.78 -0.49 -21.43
N LYS A 88 0.15 -1.45 -21.36
CA LYS A 88 -0.22 -2.88 -21.31
C LYS A 88 -0.82 -3.30 -19.98
N THR A 89 -0.46 -2.61 -18.91
CA THR A 89 -0.93 -2.85 -17.55
C THR A 89 -0.89 -1.53 -16.77
N VAL A 90 -1.75 -1.38 -15.78
CA VAL A 90 -1.73 -0.30 -14.80
C VAL A 90 -1.36 -0.84 -13.42
N CYS A 91 -0.89 0.03 -12.53
CA CYS A 91 -0.59 -0.37 -11.17
C CYS A 91 -1.90 -0.53 -10.39
N LEU A 92 -2.20 -1.76 -9.95
CA LEU A 92 -3.26 -2.02 -8.99
C LEU A 92 -2.75 -1.81 -7.56
N ARG A 93 -3.59 -1.22 -6.71
CA ARG A 93 -3.31 -1.04 -5.27
C ARG A 93 -4.54 -1.42 -4.45
N LEU A 94 -4.29 -2.12 -3.35
CA LEU A 94 -5.27 -2.30 -2.29
C LEU A 94 -4.98 -1.26 -1.23
N VAL A 95 -5.96 -0.41 -0.96
CA VAL A 95 -5.83 0.69 -0.03
C VAL A 95 -6.84 0.48 1.09
N ASP A 96 -6.36 0.54 2.34
CA ASP A 96 -7.26 0.66 3.49
C ASP A 96 -7.90 2.07 3.43
N PRO A 97 -9.24 2.22 3.55
CA PRO A 97 -9.88 3.53 3.60
C PRO A 97 -9.31 4.45 4.68
N PHE A 98 -8.65 3.91 5.70
CA PHE A 98 -7.85 4.66 6.64
C PHE A 98 -6.57 5.26 6.02
N GLU A 99 -5.82 4.48 5.23
CA GLU A 99 -4.65 4.96 4.50
C GLU A 99 -5.03 5.98 3.41
N GLU A 100 -6.17 5.81 2.75
CA GLU A 100 -6.72 6.79 1.78
C GLU A 100 -7.00 8.13 2.46
N ARG A 101 -7.60 8.11 3.66
CA ARG A 101 -7.87 9.31 4.46
C ARG A 101 -6.60 10.01 4.93
N ILE A 102 -5.58 9.24 5.32
CA ILE A 102 -4.27 9.79 5.70
C ILE A 102 -3.60 10.43 4.48
N ALA A 103 -3.59 9.74 3.33
CA ALA A 103 -2.99 10.28 2.10
C ALA A 103 -3.70 11.56 1.62
N ALA A 104 -5.04 11.63 1.72
CA ALA A 104 -5.80 12.83 1.41
C ALA A 104 -5.49 13.98 2.38
N ALA A 105 -5.44 13.72 3.69
CA ALA A 105 -5.06 14.73 4.68
C ALA A 105 -3.62 15.25 4.45
N LEU A 106 -2.70 14.38 4.07
CA LEU A 106 -1.33 14.76 3.71
C LEU A 106 -1.28 15.58 2.41
N ALA A 107 -2.09 15.24 1.40
CA ALA A 107 -2.17 16.01 0.16
C ALA A 107 -2.73 17.42 0.39
N ASP A 108 -3.72 17.58 1.28
CA ASP A 108 -4.25 18.88 1.66
C ASP A 108 -3.22 19.73 2.42
N LEU A 109 -2.39 19.10 3.26
CA LEU A 109 -1.33 19.77 4.02
C LEU A 109 -0.09 20.08 3.16
N TYR A 110 0.17 19.30 2.11
CA TYR A 110 1.35 19.40 1.25
C TYR A 110 0.98 19.25 -0.23
N PRO A 111 0.30 20.24 -0.84
CA PRO A 111 -0.20 20.15 -2.22
C PRO A 111 0.91 19.96 -3.26
N ASP A 112 2.15 20.33 -2.94
CA ASP A 112 3.30 20.25 -3.84
C ASP A 112 4.17 18.99 -3.66
N SER A 113 3.79 18.06 -2.76
CA SER A 113 4.62 16.91 -2.37
C SER A 113 4.66 15.74 -3.39
N GLY A 114 3.96 15.86 -4.52
CA GLY A 114 3.88 14.82 -5.55
C GLY A 114 2.68 13.87 -5.37
N ALA A 115 2.40 13.08 -6.41
CA ALA A 115 1.17 12.29 -6.55
C ALA A 115 0.86 11.39 -5.34
N LEU A 116 -0.44 11.29 -4.99
CA LEU A 116 -1.01 10.54 -3.88
C LEU A 116 -0.39 9.13 -3.64
N GLY A 117 0.07 8.47 -4.72
CA GLY A 117 0.76 7.17 -4.65
C GLY A 117 2.10 7.20 -3.92
N ALA A 118 2.89 8.27 -4.05
CA ALA A 118 4.19 8.41 -3.39
C ALA A 118 4.04 8.55 -1.87
N LEU A 119 3.04 9.32 -1.42
CA LEU A 119 2.72 9.48 0.00
C LEU A 119 2.27 8.15 0.62
N HIS A 120 1.43 7.40 -0.11
CA HIS A 120 0.96 6.09 0.33
C HIS A 120 2.10 5.06 0.51
N ASP A 121 3.09 5.08 -0.38
CA ASP A 121 4.26 4.18 -0.30
C ASP A 121 5.15 4.51 0.91
N VAL A 122 5.34 5.80 1.21
CA VAL A 122 6.09 6.26 2.39
C VAL A 122 5.38 5.87 3.68
N THR A 123 4.06 6.10 3.78
CA THR A 123 3.28 5.72 4.97
C THR A 123 3.29 4.22 5.20
N SER A 124 3.11 3.41 4.13
CA SER A 124 3.17 1.95 4.22
C SER A 124 4.53 1.45 4.67
N GLY A 125 5.62 2.03 4.17
CA GLY A 125 6.98 1.68 4.56
C GLY A 125 7.26 1.92 6.05
N VAL A 126 6.89 3.09 6.57
CA VAL A 126 7.10 3.46 7.98
C VAL A 126 6.27 2.58 8.93
N ILE A 127 5.01 2.30 8.56
CA ILE A 127 4.14 1.42 9.35
C ILE A 127 4.71 0.00 9.37
N GLY A 128 5.13 -0.52 8.21
CA GLY A 128 5.70 -1.86 8.07
C GLY A 128 6.96 -2.06 8.91
N GLN A 129 7.92 -1.13 8.82
CA GLN A 129 9.17 -1.19 9.60
C GLN A 129 8.93 -1.14 11.11
N THR A 130 7.99 -0.29 11.54
CA THR A 130 7.64 -0.13 12.95
C THR A 130 7.01 -1.41 13.51
N LEU A 131 6.11 -2.04 12.76
CA LEU A 131 5.48 -3.31 13.15
C LEU A 131 6.46 -4.47 13.21
N THR A 132 7.38 -4.57 12.24
CA THR A 132 8.42 -5.61 12.24
C THR A 132 9.31 -5.49 13.47
N ALA A 133 9.84 -4.29 13.75
CA ALA A 133 10.69 -4.04 14.91
C ALA A 133 9.98 -4.31 16.25
N MET A 134 8.66 -4.15 16.31
CA MET A 134 7.84 -4.41 17.50
C MET A 134 7.46 -5.88 17.68
N THR A 135 7.18 -6.58 16.57
CA THR A 135 6.89 -8.03 16.57
C THR A 135 8.11 -8.83 17.04
N GLU A 136 9.30 -8.43 16.62
CA GLU A 136 10.57 -8.99 17.11
C GLU A 136 10.78 -8.81 18.62
N ARG A 137 10.05 -7.90 19.27
CA ARG A 137 10.14 -7.60 20.70
C ARG A 137 9.01 -8.20 21.54
N GLY A 138 8.13 -9.01 20.94
CA GLY A 138 7.08 -9.73 21.66
C GLY A 138 5.97 -8.84 22.25
N VAL A 139 5.75 -7.64 21.70
CA VAL A 139 4.70 -6.72 22.13
C VAL A 139 3.33 -7.23 21.63
N PRO A 140 2.24 -7.21 22.44
CA PRO A 140 1.00 -7.90 22.10
C PRO A 140 0.16 -7.15 21.06
N GLU A 141 -0.56 -7.96 20.30
CA GLU A 141 -1.53 -7.69 19.23
C GLU A 141 -1.18 -6.54 18.23
N PRO A 142 -0.70 -6.90 17.02
CA PRO A 142 -0.28 -5.94 15.99
C PRO A 142 -1.31 -4.85 15.65
N ILE A 143 -2.60 -5.16 15.76
CA ILE A 143 -3.72 -4.28 15.39
C ILE A 143 -3.88 -3.12 16.39
N ALA A 144 -3.77 -3.39 17.69
CA ALA A 144 -3.84 -2.37 18.73
C ALA A 144 -2.65 -1.41 18.62
N MET A 145 -1.47 -1.96 18.32
CA MET A 145 -0.23 -1.20 18.18
C MET A 145 -0.18 -0.34 16.91
N GLN A 146 -0.71 -0.83 15.78
CA GLN A 146 -0.88 -0.03 14.56
C GLN A 146 -1.73 1.21 14.83
N SER A 147 -2.81 1.03 15.58
CA SER A 147 -3.73 2.11 15.94
C SER A 147 -3.04 3.12 16.87
N ILE A 148 -2.26 2.66 17.84
CA ILE A 148 -1.48 3.51 18.75
C ILE A 148 -0.37 4.25 18.01
N THR A 149 0.39 3.59 17.14
CA THR A 149 1.45 4.23 16.35
C THR A 149 0.88 5.34 15.49
N VAL A 150 -0.26 5.13 14.83
CA VAL A 150 -0.87 6.18 14.02
C VAL A 150 -1.43 7.32 14.87
N ILE A 151 -2.03 7.02 16.03
CA ILE A 151 -2.48 8.05 16.98
C ILE A 151 -1.28 8.88 17.48
N VAL A 152 -0.17 8.24 17.85
CA VAL A 152 1.05 8.89 18.33
C VAL A 152 1.71 9.69 17.21
N THR A 153 1.79 9.16 15.98
CA THR A 153 2.33 9.90 14.84
C THR A 153 1.46 11.13 14.52
N ASN A 154 0.13 11.00 14.56
CA ASN A 154 -0.77 12.15 14.36
C ASN A 154 -0.61 13.19 15.46
N LEU A 155 -0.54 12.78 16.73
CA LEU A 155 -0.32 13.69 17.86
C LEU A 155 1.05 14.39 17.78
N LEU A 156 2.09 13.68 17.36
CA LEU A 156 3.43 14.26 17.18
C LEU A 156 3.46 15.25 16.02
N VAL A 157 2.83 14.93 14.89
CA VAL A 157 2.73 15.84 13.74
C VAL A 157 1.93 17.09 14.10
N GLU A 158 0.83 16.95 14.84
CA GLU A 158 0.01 18.07 15.30
C GLU A 158 0.76 18.96 16.31
N TRP A 159 1.61 18.37 17.15
CA TRP A 159 2.27 19.08 18.25
C TRP A 159 3.61 19.74 17.88
N ILE A 160 4.42 19.09 17.05
CA ILE A 160 5.79 19.55 16.71
C ILE A 160 6.05 19.67 15.21
N GLY A 161 4.99 19.54 14.40
CA GLY A 161 5.09 19.55 12.95
C GLY A 161 5.69 18.26 12.39
N PRO A 162 5.55 18.04 11.07
CA PRO A 162 6.02 16.81 10.40
C PRO A 162 7.52 16.58 10.53
N ASP A 163 8.33 17.63 10.38
CA ASP A 163 9.80 17.55 10.43
C ASP A 163 10.28 17.27 11.86
N GLY A 164 9.60 17.87 12.84
CA GLY A 164 9.82 17.58 14.26
C GLY A 164 9.45 16.15 14.61
N ALA A 165 8.30 15.67 14.14
CA ALA A 165 7.84 14.30 14.35
C ALA A 165 8.81 13.28 13.72
N ALA A 166 9.21 13.49 12.46
CA ALA A 166 10.17 12.63 11.77
C ALA A 166 11.57 12.68 12.40
N GLY A 167 12.01 13.83 12.91
CA GLY A 167 13.26 13.98 13.66
C GLY A 167 13.23 13.25 15.00
N LEU A 168 12.12 13.36 15.73
CA LEU A 168 11.92 12.68 17.01
C LEU A 168 11.83 11.16 16.84
N LEU A 169 11.08 10.67 15.85
CA LEU A 169 10.98 9.24 15.55
C LEU A 169 12.33 8.64 15.15
N ARG A 170 13.13 9.35 14.34
CA ARG A 170 14.52 8.95 14.02
C ARG A 170 15.39 8.92 15.27
N HIS A 171 15.34 9.98 16.08
CA HIS A 171 16.11 10.03 17.33
C HIS A 171 15.74 8.89 18.30
N MET A 172 14.45 8.56 18.39
CA MET A 172 13.97 7.43 19.20
C MET A 172 14.48 6.09 18.65
N ALA A 173 14.43 5.89 17.33
CA ALA A 173 14.96 4.70 16.68
C ALA A 173 16.47 4.55 16.91
N ASP A 174 17.24 5.63 16.71
CA ASP A 174 18.69 5.66 16.91
C ASP A 174 19.06 5.33 18.37
N LYS A 175 18.31 5.87 19.33
CA LYS A 175 18.55 5.63 20.76
C LYS A 175 18.22 4.20 21.16
N ILE A 176 17.15 3.65 20.60
CA ILE A 176 16.75 2.26 20.77
C ILE A 176 17.82 1.30 20.21
N ASP A 177 18.43 1.62 19.08
CA ASP A 177 19.49 0.81 18.48
C ASP A 177 20.82 0.94 19.26
N ALA A 178 21.11 2.12 19.82
CA ALA A 178 22.24 2.32 20.72
C ALA A 178 22.13 1.50 22.02
N GLU A 179 20.93 1.36 22.58
CA GLU A 179 20.67 0.54 23.77
C GLU A 179 20.71 -0.98 23.50
N ARG A 180 20.68 -1.41 22.23
CA ARG A 180 20.84 -2.83 21.81
C ARG A 180 22.30 -3.29 21.69
N LEU A 181 23.26 -2.38 21.77
CA LEU A 181 24.71 -2.65 21.66
C LEU A 181 25.40 -2.87 23.03
N HIS A 182 24.62 -2.95 24.12
CA HIS A 182 25.05 -3.28 25.48
C HIS A 182 24.24 -4.45 26.04
#